data_AF-A0A849TX13-F1
#
_entry.id   AF-A0A849TX13-F1
#
_cell.length_a   1.000
_cell.length_b   1.000
_cell.length_c   1.000
_cell.angle_alpha   90.00
_cell.angle_beta   90.00
_cell.angle_gamma   90.00
#
_symmetry.space_group_name_H-M   'P 1'
#
loop_
_entity.id
_entity.type
_entity.pdbx_description
1 polymer ?
#
loop_
_entity_poly.entity_id
_entity_poly.type
_entity_poly.pdbx_seq_one_letter_code
_entity_poly.pdbx_strand_id
1 'polypeptide(L)' 'MEGRFRKYLSVSGGALLLGAVLTVGAIAVVFGGEHALSRTEFCVSCHSQTYPYEELKKSSHYGALGADPGCKDCHV' A
#
# COMPACT_ATOMS: atom_id res chain seq x y z
N MET A 1 31.66 33.89 -14.47
CA MET A 1 30.65 33.52 -13.45
C MET A 1 29.63 32.49 -13.97
N GLU A 2 29.37 32.46 -15.29
CA GLU A 2 28.55 31.48 -16.02
C GLU A 2 28.74 29.99 -15.65
N GLY A 3 30.00 29.52 -15.62
CA GLY A 3 30.30 28.09 -15.44
C GLY A 3 30.00 27.55 -14.04
N ARG A 4 30.03 28.41 -13.02
CA ARG A 4 29.71 28.02 -11.63
C ARG A 4 28.20 27.91 -11.44
N PHE A 5 27.44 28.80 -12.09
CA PHE A 5 25.97 28.79 -12.05
C PHE A 5 25.38 27.56 -12.76
N ARG A 6 25.90 27.20 -13.94
CA ARG A 6 25.44 26.00 -14.68
C ARG A 6 25.74 24.69 -13.94
N LYS A 7 26.88 24.62 -13.24
CA LYS A 7 27.24 23.48 -12.37
C LYS A 7 26.36 23.40 -11.13
N TYR A 8 25.99 24.54 -10.54
CA TYR A 8 25.03 24.59 -9.44
C TYR A 8 23.65 24.09 -9.88
N LEU A 9 23.13 24.59 -11.00
CA LEU A 9 21.84 24.15 -11.54
C LEU A 9 21.80 22.65 -11.88
N SER A 10 22.90 22.07 -12.39
CA SER A 10 22.95 20.64 -12.68
C SER A 10 23.00 19.78 -11.41
N VAL A 11 23.74 20.21 -10.38
CA VAL A 11 23.82 19.50 -9.09
C VAL A 11 22.50 19.59 -8.34
N SER A 12 21.90 20.79 -8.27
CA SER A 12 20.60 20.99 -7.64
C SER A 12 19.48 20.26 -8.38
N GLY A 13 19.48 20.29 -9.72
CA GLY A 13 18.51 19.54 -10.52
C GLY A 13 18.64 18.03 -10.34
N GLY A 14 19.87 17.50 -10.33
CA GLY A 14 20.12 16.08 -10.05
C GLY A 14 19.66 15.66 -8.66
N ALA A 15 19.92 16.48 -7.64
CA ALA A 15 19.47 16.22 -6.27
C ALA A 15 17.94 16.23 -6.15
N LEU A 16 17.25 17.16 -6.81
CA LEU A 16 15.79 17.23 -6.82
C LEU A 16 15.16 16.02 -7.52
N LEU A 17 15.72 15.60 -8.67
CA LEU A 17 15.25 14.41 -9.38
C LEU A 17 15.46 13.14 -8.55
N LEU A 18 16.63 12.98 -7.95
CA LEU A 18 16.90 11.83 -7.08
C LEU A 18 15.96 11.83 -5.87
N GLY A 19 15.76 12.99 -5.23
CA GLY A 19 14.81 13.14 -4.14
C GLY A 19 13.40 12.74 -4.54
N ALA A 20 12.90 13.24 -5.67
CA ALA A 20 11.58 12.90 -6.18
C ALA A 20 11.42 11.39 -6.46
N VAL A 21 12.41 10.76 -7.10
CA VAL A 21 12.39 9.31 -7.37
C VAL A 21 12.37 8.51 -6.07
N LEU A 22 13.20 8.87 -5.09
CA LEU A 22 13.23 8.19 -3.79
C LEU A 22 11.90 8.36 -3.04
N THR A 23 11.32 9.55 -3.05
CA THR A 23 10.02 9.78 -2.41
C THR A 23 8.91 8.98 -3.06
N VAL A 24 8.81 8.99 -4.39
CA VAL A 24 7.82 8.20 -5.13
C VAL A 24 8.05 6.70 -4.89
N GLY A 25 9.30 6.25 -4.89
CA GLY A 25 9.65 4.87 -4.59
C GLY A 25 9.22 4.45 -3.18
N ALA A 26 9.46 5.29 -2.18
CA ALA A 26 9.04 5.04 -0.81
C ALA A 26 7.52 4.95 -0.68
N ILE A 27 6.77 5.86 -1.30
CA ILE A 27 5.31 5.84 -1.35
C ILE A 27 4.83 4.52 -1.98
N ALA A 28 5.40 4.13 -3.13
CA ALA A 28 5.03 2.90 -3.82
C ALA A 28 5.28 1.66 -2.96
N VAL A 29 6.40 1.61 -2.23
CA VAL A 29 6.71 0.48 -1.33
C VAL A 29 5.74 0.41 -0.15
N VAL A 30 5.43 1.54 0.49
CA VAL A 30 4.55 1.57 1.66
C VAL A 30 3.12 1.16 1.27
N PHE A 31 2.52 1.84 0.31
CA PHE A 31 1.14 1.56 -0.09
C PHE A 31 1.02 0.22 -0.83
N GLY A 32 2.04 -0.16 -1.62
CA GLY A 32 2.08 -1.47 -2.27
C GLY A 32 2.20 -2.61 -1.25
N GLY A 33 3.04 -2.44 -0.23
CA GLY A 33 3.20 -3.40 0.86
C GLY A 33 1.93 -3.54 1.69
N GLU A 34 1.32 -2.41 2.09
CA GLU A 34 0.03 -2.39 2.80
C GLU A 34 -1.04 -3.13 1.99
N HIS A 35 -1.20 -2.80 0.70
CA HIS A 35 -2.20 -3.46 -0.15
C HIS A 35 -1.94 -4.97 -0.27
N ALA A 36 -0.68 -5.37 -0.46
CA ALA A 36 -0.31 -6.77 -0.60
C ALA A 36 -0.50 -7.59 0.68
N LEU A 37 -0.30 -6.98 1.86
CA LEU A 37 -0.37 -7.65 3.16
C LEU A 37 -1.76 -7.52 3.83
N SER A 38 -2.64 -6.67 3.31
CA SER A 38 -3.99 -6.47 3.87
C SER A 38 -5.10 -7.06 2.98
N ARG A 39 -4.76 -7.70 1.87
CA ARG A 39 -5.73 -8.43 1.02
C ARG A 39 -6.28 -9.66 1.73
N THR A 40 -7.56 -9.97 1.50
CA THR A 40 -8.24 -11.12 2.11
C THR A 40 -7.50 -12.43 1.82
N GLU A 41 -6.95 -12.63 0.62
CA GLU A 41 -6.23 -13.87 0.27
C GLU A 41 -4.96 -14.07 1.10
N PHE A 42 -4.27 -12.97 1.46
CA PHE A 42 -3.11 -13.03 2.32
C PHE A 42 -3.54 -13.35 3.75
N CYS A 43 -4.58 -12.68 4.26
CA CYS A 43 -5.09 -12.92 5.60
C CYS A 43 -5.49 -14.39 5.80
N VAL A 44 -6.27 -14.97 4.88
CA VAL A 44 -6.74 -16.37 4.97
C VAL A 44 -5.67 -17.41 4.64
N SER A 45 -4.48 -16.98 4.18
CA SER A 45 -3.33 -17.90 4.03
C SER A 45 -2.77 -18.36 5.39
N CYS A 46 -3.03 -17.60 6.46
CA CYS A 46 -2.71 -18.00 7.82
C CYS A 46 -3.78 -18.98 8.34
N HIS A 47 -3.35 -20.10 8.94
CA HIS A 47 -4.26 -21.17 9.39
C HIS A 47 -5.38 -20.68 10.31
N SER A 48 -5.10 -19.72 11.19
CA SER A 48 -6.04 -19.21 12.20
C SER A 48 -7.13 -18.34 11.60
N GLN A 49 -6.89 -17.78 10.41
CA GLN A 49 -7.78 -16.80 9.80
C GLN A 49 -8.85 -17.47 8.92
N THR A 50 -8.71 -18.77 8.66
CA THR A 50 -9.75 -19.55 7.99
C THR A 50 -11.05 -19.59 8.79
N TYR A 51 -10.96 -19.80 10.11
CA TYR A 51 -12.12 -19.81 11.02
C TYR A 51 -12.93 -18.49 11.00
N PRO A 52 -12.35 -17.31 11.30
CA PRO A 52 -13.10 -16.05 11.29
C PRO A 52 -13.61 -15.68 9.89
N TYR A 53 -12.91 -16.09 8.81
CA TYR A 53 -13.40 -15.87 7.46
C TYR A 53 -14.67 -16.67 7.16
N GLU A 54 -14.76 -17.93 7.62
CA GLU A 54 -15.98 -18.72 7.49
C GLU A 54 -17.12 -18.21 8.38
N GLU A 55 -16.82 -17.66 9.55
CA GLU A 55 -17.83 -17.01 10.40
C GLU A 55 -18.36 -15.70 9.78
N LEU A 56 -17.49 -14.90 9.15
CA LEU A 56 -17.90 -13.69 8.44
C LEU A 56 -18.93 -14.02 7.35
N LYS A 57 -18.70 -15.07 6.56
CA LYS A 57 -19.62 -15.52 5.50
C LYS A 57 -21.00 -15.95 6.00
N LYS A 58 -21.11 -16.34 7.28
CA LYS A 58 -22.38 -16.71 7.92
C LYS A 58 -23.04 -15.53 8.64
N SER A 59 -22.34 -14.40 8.77
CA SER A 59 -22.85 -13.21 9.45
C SER A 59 -23.74 -12.37 8.54
N SER A 60 -24.45 -11.41 9.12
CA SER A 60 -25.24 -10.42 8.38
C SER A 60 -24.41 -9.49 7.50
N HIS A 61 -23.08 -9.46 7.66
CA HIS A 61 -22.20 -8.63 6.85
C HIS A 61 -21.95 -9.22 5.45
N TYR A 62 -22.38 -10.46 5.19
CA TYR A 62 -22.16 -11.19 3.95
C TYR A 62 -23.49 -11.53 3.24
N GLY A 63 -23.51 -11.49 1.91
CA GLY A 63 -24.64 -11.85 1.07
C GLY A 63 -25.51 -10.66 0.62
N ALA A 64 -26.75 -10.94 0.19
CA ALA A 64 -27.60 -10.01 -0.57
C ALA A 64 -27.88 -8.65 0.10
N LEU A 65 -27.78 -8.56 1.42
CA LEU A 65 -27.94 -7.32 2.19
C LEU A 65 -26.64 -6.89 2.91
N GLY A 66 -25.58 -7.68 2.76
CA GLY A 66 -24.26 -7.45 3.34
C GLY A 66 -23.36 -6.63 2.42
N ALA A 67 -22.28 -6.09 2.98
CA ALA A 67 -21.26 -5.35 2.22
C ALA A 67 -20.16 -6.25 1.66
N ASP A 68 -20.21 -7.56 1.96
CA ASP A 68 -19.20 -8.56 1.61
C ASP A 68 -17.77 -8.09 1.91
N PRO A 69 -17.49 -7.63 3.16
CA PRO A 69 -16.22 -6.99 3.47
C PRO A 69 -15.05 -7.98 3.38
N GLY A 70 -13.91 -7.49 2.92
CA GLY A 70 -12.63 -8.14 3.09
C GLY A 70 -12.03 -7.86 4.46
N CYS A 71 -10.92 -8.54 4.78
CA CYS A 71 -10.28 -8.42 6.09
C CYS A 71 -9.87 -6.97 6.42
N LYS A 72 -9.30 -6.25 5.45
CA LYS A 72 -8.87 -4.85 5.65
C LYS A 72 -9.99 -3.86 5.83
N ASP A 73 -11.21 -4.17 5.38
CA ASP A 73 -12.29 -3.17 5.38
C ASP A 73 -12.81 -2.89 6.80
N CYS A 74 -12.38 -3.70 7.78
CA CYS A 74 -12.68 -3.49 9.21
C CYS A 74 -11.44 -3.51 10.11
N HIS A 75 -10.33 -4.16 9.70
CA HIS A 75 -9.16 -4.36 10.56
C HIS A 75 -7.96 -3.46 10.24
N VAL A 76 -8.07 -2.55 9.26
CA VAL A 76 -7.05 -1.56 8.87
C VAL A 76 -7.71 -0.19 8.76
#